data_AF-A0AAW7ZBY5-F1
#
_entry.id   AF-A0AAW7ZBY5-F1
#
_cell.length_a   1.000
_cell.length_b   1.000
_cell.length_c   1.000
_cell.angle_alpha   90.00
_cell.angle_beta   90.00
_cell.angle_gamma   90.00
#
_symmetry.space_group_name_H-M   'P 1'
#
loop_
_entity.id
_entity.type
_entity.pdbx_description
1 polymer ?
#
loop_
_entity_poly.entity_id
_entity_poly.type
_entity_poly.pdbx_seq_one_letter_code
_entity_poly.pdbx_strand_id
1 'polypeptide(L)'
;MPTYYLETQGSYGDNMEEKFKVIYQKNYYKLVRQAAFLLGDSVIAEDQVQEAFVRLHRTGIENVEHPVAWLAVVTNNLCYDYMRSEGSRRRREERVFQPDGEPRQMPAAEELVLDREEVRLVRSALEKLQPRDRIILLMKFSGYSYDEIAVTAEIGKNSVGTILSRARERFKREYEYLMK
;
A
#
# COMPACT_ATOMS: atom_id res chain seq x y z
N MET A 1 54.29 -18.35 -14.07
CA MET A 1 53.43 -17.61 -15.01
C MET A 1 51.97 -17.90 -14.64
N PRO A 2 51.12 -16.88 -14.41
CA PRO A 2 49.82 -16.98 -13.73
C PRO A 2 48.60 -17.02 -14.68
N THR A 3 47.47 -17.54 -14.17
CA THR A 3 46.04 -17.07 -14.16
C THR A 3 45.10 -18.30 -14.21
N TYR A 4 44.38 -18.73 -13.15
CA TYR A 4 43.31 -18.16 -12.33
C TYR A 4 42.01 -17.75 -13.07
N TYR A 5 40.91 -18.34 -12.57
CA TYR A 5 39.47 -18.09 -12.77
C TYR A 5 38.82 -18.60 -14.05
N LEU A 6 37.83 -19.48 -13.86
CA LEU A 6 36.44 -19.36 -14.35
C LEU A 6 35.67 -20.61 -13.87
N GLU A 7 34.85 -20.48 -12.82
CA GLU A 7 33.67 -21.33 -12.53
C GLU A 7 33.05 -20.97 -11.16
N THR A 8 32.39 -19.80 -11.03
CA THR A 8 31.53 -19.50 -9.85
C THR A 8 30.32 -18.61 -10.15
N GLN A 9 29.92 -18.42 -11.41
CA GLN A 9 28.78 -17.55 -11.74
C GLN A 9 27.40 -18.24 -11.61
N GLY A 10 27.32 -19.57 -11.55
CA GLY A 10 26.05 -20.31 -11.53
C GLY A 10 25.34 -20.41 -10.17
N SER A 11 26.04 -20.29 -9.04
CA SER A 11 25.45 -20.54 -7.71
C SER A 11 24.82 -19.30 -7.05
N TYR A 12 25.21 -18.09 -7.47
CA TYR A 12 24.76 -16.84 -6.82
C TYR A 12 23.44 -16.33 -7.42
N GLY A 13 23.24 -16.49 -8.74
CA GLY A 13 22.02 -16.08 -9.44
C GLY A 13 20.79 -16.92 -9.06
N ASP A 14 20.94 -18.25 -9.02
CA ASP A 14 19.86 -19.18 -8.64
C ASP A 14 19.37 -18.95 -7.20
N ASN A 15 20.29 -18.71 -6.26
CA ASN A 15 19.94 -18.40 -4.88
C ASN A 15 19.11 -17.11 -4.79
N MET A 16 19.36 -16.18 -5.70
CA MET A 16 18.71 -14.89 -5.67
C MET A 16 17.29 -14.90 -6.22
N GLU A 17 17.11 -15.62 -7.31
CA GLU A 17 15.79 -15.86 -7.89
C GLU A 17 14.91 -16.65 -6.91
N GLU A 18 15.48 -17.64 -6.21
CA GLU A 18 14.78 -18.39 -5.17
C GLU A 18 14.40 -17.49 -3.98
N LYS A 19 15.31 -16.61 -3.53
CA LYS A 19 15.00 -15.63 -2.46
C LYS A 19 13.86 -14.69 -2.87
N PHE A 20 13.88 -14.18 -4.11
CA PHE A 20 12.81 -13.35 -4.64
C PHE A 20 11.48 -14.11 -4.67
N LYS A 21 11.48 -15.34 -5.18
CA LYS A 21 10.31 -16.21 -5.27
C LYS A 21 9.68 -16.50 -3.90
N VAL A 22 10.51 -16.80 -2.90
CA VAL A 22 10.04 -17.00 -1.51
C VAL A 22 9.39 -15.73 -0.97
N ILE A 23 9.97 -14.56 -1.22
CA ILE A 23 9.40 -13.28 -0.78
C ILE A 23 8.10 -12.97 -1.52
N TYR A 24 8.03 -13.22 -2.82
CA TYR A 24 6.82 -13.07 -3.63
C TYR A 24 5.69 -13.94 -3.09
N GLN A 25 5.90 -15.25 -2.98
CA GLN A 25 4.89 -16.21 -2.54
C GLN A 25 4.35 -15.89 -1.13
N LYS A 26 5.22 -15.43 -0.22
CA LYS A 26 4.82 -15.12 1.16
C LYS A 26 4.09 -13.79 1.31
N ASN A 27 4.38 -12.79 0.46
CA ASN A 27 3.95 -11.42 0.71
C ASN A 27 2.95 -10.87 -0.31
N TYR A 28 2.89 -11.41 -1.53
CA TYR A 28 2.06 -10.86 -2.62
C TYR A 28 0.60 -10.68 -2.20
N TYR A 29 -0.08 -11.75 -1.80
CA TYR A 29 -1.50 -11.66 -1.42
C TYR A 29 -1.75 -10.80 -0.18
N LYS A 30 -0.80 -10.73 0.75
CA LYS A 30 -0.92 -9.85 1.93
C LYS A 30 -0.89 -8.38 1.51
N LEU A 31 0.05 -8.01 0.62
CA LEU A 31 0.15 -6.67 0.08
C LEU A 31 -1.06 -6.31 -0.79
N VAL A 32 -1.54 -7.23 -1.63
CA VAL A 32 -2.74 -7.03 -2.46
C VAL A 32 -3.96 -6.79 -1.58
N ARG A 33 -4.17 -7.58 -0.53
CA ARG A 33 -5.29 -7.36 0.40
C ARG A 33 -5.23 -5.99 1.05
N GLN A 34 -4.04 -5.57 1.50
CA GLN A 34 -3.84 -4.25 2.10
C GLN A 34 -4.12 -3.13 1.09
N ALA A 35 -3.58 -3.24 -0.12
CA ALA A 35 -3.78 -2.27 -1.19
C ALA A 35 -5.25 -2.21 -1.65
N ALA A 36 -5.92 -3.35 -1.76
CA ALA A 36 -7.33 -3.44 -2.14
C ALA A 36 -8.25 -2.80 -1.08
N PHE A 37 -7.90 -2.95 0.20
CA PHE A 37 -8.59 -2.25 1.28
C PHE A 37 -8.41 -0.72 1.18
N LEU A 38 -7.19 -0.27 0.83
CA LEU A 38 -6.86 1.15 0.73
C LEU A 38 -7.48 1.83 -0.50
N LEU A 39 -7.39 1.17 -1.66
CA LEU A 39 -7.80 1.69 -2.97
C LEU A 39 -9.28 1.44 -3.27
N GLY A 40 -9.84 0.42 -2.64
CA GLY A 40 -11.20 -0.01 -2.86
C GLY A 40 -11.48 -0.73 -4.17
N ASP A 41 -10.45 -0.96 -4.98
CA ASP A 41 -10.49 -1.72 -6.23
C ASP A 41 -9.36 -2.78 -6.20
N SER A 42 -9.72 -4.06 -6.32
CA SER A 42 -8.78 -5.17 -6.24
C SER A 42 -7.86 -5.25 -7.46
N VAL A 43 -8.34 -4.86 -8.64
CA VAL A 43 -7.56 -4.91 -9.88
C VAL A 43 -6.45 -3.87 -9.82
N ILE A 44 -6.78 -2.64 -9.45
CA ILE A 44 -5.78 -1.58 -9.29
C ILE A 44 -4.77 -1.96 -8.18
N ALA A 45 -5.23 -2.59 -7.11
CA ALA A 45 -4.37 -3.05 -6.04
C ALA A 45 -3.37 -4.12 -6.49
N GLU A 46 -3.81 -5.09 -7.28
CA GLU A 46 -2.92 -6.08 -7.89
C GLU A 46 -1.86 -5.40 -8.77
N ASP A 47 -2.26 -4.45 -9.62
CA ASP A 47 -1.34 -3.71 -10.47
C ASP A 47 -0.27 -2.94 -9.65
N GLN A 48 -0.68 -2.27 -8.56
CA GLN A 48 0.27 -1.54 -7.70
C GLN A 48 1.27 -2.49 -7.03
N VAL A 49 0.80 -3.66 -6.56
CA VAL A 49 1.68 -4.64 -5.92
C VAL A 49 2.61 -5.29 -6.93
N GLN A 50 2.13 -5.64 -8.11
CA GLN A 50 2.96 -6.18 -9.19
C GLN A 50 4.06 -5.20 -9.58
N GLU A 51 3.73 -3.92 -9.76
CA GLU A 51 4.72 -2.87 -10.05
C GLU A 51 5.77 -2.77 -8.93
N ALA A 52 5.38 -2.88 -7.65
CA ALA A 52 6.34 -2.90 -6.54
C ALA A 52 7.33 -4.08 -6.64
N PHE A 53 6.83 -5.28 -6.97
CA PHE A 53 7.69 -6.46 -7.19
C PHE A 53 8.59 -6.33 -8.41
N VAL A 54 8.10 -5.75 -9.51
CA VAL A 54 8.91 -5.44 -10.70
C VAL A 54 10.04 -4.47 -10.35
N ARG A 55 9.77 -3.45 -9.54
CA ARG A 55 10.82 -2.51 -9.07
C ARG A 55 11.82 -3.18 -8.15
N LEU A 56 11.39 -4.10 -7.29
CA LEU A 56 12.32 -4.89 -6.46
C LEU A 56 13.23 -5.74 -7.35
N HIS A 57 12.66 -6.44 -8.33
CA HIS A 57 13.40 -7.25 -9.27
C HIS A 57 14.44 -6.43 -10.06
N ARG A 58 14.05 -5.24 -10.56
CA ARG A 58 14.97 -4.33 -11.28
C ARG A 58 16.07 -3.76 -10.40
N THR A 59 15.76 -3.45 -9.14
CA THR A 59 16.74 -2.93 -8.17
C THR A 59 17.76 -4.01 -7.76
N GLY A 60 17.39 -5.28 -7.84
CA GLY A 60 18.16 -6.38 -7.27
C GLY A 60 17.88 -6.52 -5.78
N ILE A 61 17.41 -7.70 -5.35
CA ILE A 61 16.99 -7.94 -3.97
C ILE A 61 18.19 -7.99 -2.98
N GLU A 62 19.42 -7.96 -3.48
CA GLU A 62 20.68 -7.85 -2.73
C GLU A 62 20.96 -6.42 -2.33
N ASN A 63 20.49 -5.48 -3.14
CA ASN A 63 20.68 -4.05 -2.92
C ASN A 63 19.65 -3.48 -1.94
N VAL A 64 18.75 -4.33 -1.43
CA VAL A 64 17.70 -3.96 -0.48
C VAL A 64 17.88 -4.75 0.81
N GLU A 65 18.32 -4.07 1.86
CA GLU A 65 18.59 -4.67 3.18
C GLU A 65 17.33 -5.32 3.80
N HIS A 66 16.17 -4.69 3.62
CA HIS A 66 14.88 -5.16 4.11
C HIS A 66 13.81 -5.23 3.00
N PRO A 67 13.85 -6.25 2.11
CA PRO A 67 13.00 -6.29 0.92
C PRO A 67 11.50 -6.28 1.22
N VAL A 68 11.08 -6.92 2.31
CA VAL A 68 9.67 -6.96 2.72
C VAL A 68 9.20 -5.58 3.15
N ALA A 69 9.95 -4.89 4.01
CA ALA A 69 9.61 -3.53 4.45
C ALA A 69 9.63 -2.56 3.26
N TRP A 70 10.63 -2.70 2.38
CA TRP A 70 10.75 -1.91 1.16
C TRP A 70 9.56 -2.11 0.21
N LEU A 71 9.14 -3.37 -0.06
CA LEU A 71 7.95 -3.66 -0.88
C LEU A 71 6.70 -3.01 -0.29
N ALA A 72 6.59 -3.04 1.02
CA ALA A 72 5.47 -2.48 1.74
C ALA A 72 5.44 -0.94 1.60
N VAL A 73 6.59 -0.27 1.75
CA VAL A 73 6.77 1.17 1.47
C VAL A 73 6.44 1.50 0.01
N VAL A 74 7.01 0.78 -0.96
CA VAL A 74 6.81 1.06 -2.39
C VAL A 74 5.36 0.84 -2.81
N THR A 75 4.72 -0.23 -2.32
CA THR A 75 3.28 -0.48 -2.55
C THR A 75 2.45 0.68 -2.02
N ASN A 76 2.74 1.17 -0.81
CA ASN A 76 2.00 2.29 -0.23
C ASN A 76 2.23 3.59 -1.00
N ASN A 77 3.45 3.86 -1.48
CA ASN A 77 3.75 5.02 -2.33
C ASN A 77 2.98 4.97 -3.64
N LEU A 78 2.97 3.82 -4.30
CA LEU A 78 2.19 3.61 -5.53
C LEU A 78 0.69 3.83 -5.30
N CYS A 79 0.16 3.31 -4.19
CA CYS A 79 -1.22 3.56 -3.81
C CYS A 79 -1.47 5.06 -3.50
N TYR A 80 -0.53 5.73 -2.83
CA TYR A 80 -0.62 7.16 -2.53
C TYR A 80 -0.65 8.02 -3.79
N ASP A 81 0.24 7.73 -4.73
CA ASP A 81 0.32 8.43 -6.01
C ASP A 81 -0.94 8.19 -6.84
N TYR A 82 -1.45 6.95 -6.87
CA TYR A 82 -2.73 6.63 -7.50
C TYR A 82 -3.88 7.43 -6.87
N MET A 83 -3.99 7.47 -5.54
CA MET A 83 -5.06 8.21 -4.86
C MET A 83 -4.94 9.73 -5.05
N ARG A 84 -3.71 10.25 -5.12
CA ARG A 84 -3.43 11.67 -5.38
C ARG A 84 -3.82 12.04 -6.82
N SER A 85 -3.54 11.17 -7.79
CA SER A 85 -3.90 11.37 -9.20
C SER A 85 -5.41 11.23 -9.41
N GLU A 86 -6.05 10.21 -8.85
CA GLU A 86 -7.50 10.01 -8.88
C GLU A 86 -8.25 11.16 -8.22
N GLY A 87 -7.82 11.62 -7.05
CA GLY A 87 -8.41 12.79 -6.40
C GLY A 87 -8.28 14.06 -7.24
N SER A 88 -7.21 14.19 -8.03
CA SER A 88 -7.03 15.31 -8.96
C SER A 88 -7.91 15.17 -10.20
N ARG A 89 -8.10 13.94 -10.69
CA ARG A 89 -9.02 13.63 -11.79
C ARG A 89 -10.46 13.88 -11.38
N ARG A 90 -10.90 13.36 -10.24
CA ARG A 90 -12.25 13.54 -9.70
C ARG A 90 -12.58 15.02 -9.45
N ARG A 91 -11.66 15.80 -8.91
CA ARG A 91 -11.82 17.27 -8.77
C ARG A 91 -11.88 18.03 -10.10
N ARG A 92 -11.31 17.49 -11.17
CA ARG A 92 -11.39 18.04 -12.52
C ARG A 92 -12.72 17.64 -13.17
N GLU A 93 -13.14 16.39 -12.99
CA GLU A 93 -14.42 15.85 -13.46
C GLU A 93 -15.60 16.53 -12.77
N GLU A 94 -15.60 16.69 -11.44
CA GLU A 94 -16.61 17.43 -10.67
C GLU A 94 -16.77 18.90 -11.10
N ARG A 95 -15.73 19.51 -11.69
CA ARG A 95 -15.81 20.87 -12.27
C ARG A 95 -16.39 20.90 -13.69
N VAL A 96 -16.49 19.75 -14.35
CA VAL A 96 -16.88 19.63 -15.76
C VAL A 96 -18.20 18.88 -15.93
N PHE A 97 -18.58 17.97 -15.02
CA PHE A 97 -19.85 17.25 -15.00
C PHE A 97 -20.07 16.53 -13.65
N GLN A 98 -21.31 16.47 -13.14
CA GLN A 98 -21.67 15.53 -12.08
C GLN A 98 -22.16 14.22 -12.72
N PRO A 99 -21.55 13.07 -12.41
CA PRO A 99 -22.29 11.82 -12.48
C PRO A 99 -22.23 11.02 -11.18
N ASP A 100 -23.40 10.50 -10.83
CA ASP A 100 -23.64 9.48 -9.83
C ASP A 100 -22.80 8.23 -10.15
N GLY A 101 -22.00 7.78 -9.17
CA GLY A 101 -21.19 6.57 -9.29
C GLY A 101 -21.38 5.69 -8.07
N GLU A 102 -22.16 4.63 -8.22
CA GLU A 102 -22.35 3.60 -7.20
C GLU A 102 -21.03 2.90 -6.81
N PRO A 103 -20.90 2.36 -5.58
CA PRO A 103 -19.72 1.62 -5.17
C PRO A 103 -19.64 0.32 -5.97
N ARG A 104 -18.59 0.17 -6.79
CA ARG A 104 -18.23 -1.07 -7.47
C ARG A 104 -18.07 -2.18 -6.43
N GLN A 105 -18.93 -3.21 -6.51
CA GLN A 105 -18.84 -4.40 -5.66
C GLN A 105 -17.51 -5.13 -5.90
N MET A 106 -16.81 -5.45 -4.82
CA MET A 106 -15.57 -6.22 -4.84
C MET A 106 -15.84 -7.70 -5.14
N PRO A 107 -14.97 -8.39 -5.89
CA PRO A 107 -14.86 -9.84 -5.79
C PRO A 107 -14.36 -10.21 -4.39
N ALA A 108 -15.09 -11.10 -3.71
CA ALA A 108 -14.79 -11.53 -2.37
C ALA A 108 -13.47 -12.31 -2.33
N ALA A 109 -12.46 -11.77 -1.64
CA ALA A 109 -11.42 -12.60 -1.05
C ALA A 109 -12.05 -13.28 0.17
N GLU A 110 -12.54 -14.50 0.00
CA GLU A 110 -13.10 -15.34 1.05
C GLU A 110 -12.01 -15.74 2.06
N GLU A 111 -11.75 -14.87 3.02
CA GLU A 111 -11.33 -15.26 4.38
C GLU A 111 -11.27 -14.00 5.26
N LEU A 112 -12.44 -13.64 5.80
CA LEU A 112 -12.64 -12.97 7.08
C LEU A 112 -14.14 -12.67 7.12
N VAL A 113 -14.87 -13.40 7.97
CA VAL A 113 -16.20 -12.99 8.43
C VAL A 113 -16.01 -11.81 9.39
N LEU A 114 -15.42 -10.71 8.88
CA LEU A 114 -15.72 -9.40 9.41
C LEU A 114 -17.09 -9.06 8.88
N ASP A 115 -17.94 -8.49 9.74
CA ASP A 115 -19.25 -8.04 9.31
C ASP A 115 -19.05 -7.14 8.08
N ARG A 116 -19.61 -7.54 6.93
CA ARG A 116 -19.45 -6.81 5.66
C ARG A 116 -19.88 -5.35 5.85
N GLU A 117 -20.80 -5.12 6.78
CA GLU A 117 -21.24 -3.80 7.20
C GLU A 117 -20.15 -3.02 7.94
N GLU A 118 -19.49 -3.62 8.94
CA GLU A 118 -18.40 -2.96 9.68
C GLU A 118 -17.23 -2.58 8.75
N VAL A 119 -16.85 -3.49 7.84
CA VAL A 119 -15.81 -3.21 6.82
C VAL A 119 -16.22 -2.05 5.93
N ARG A 120 -17.49 -1.99 5.52
CA ARG A 120 -18.02 -0.90 4.71
C ARG A 120 -17.98 0.43 5.47
N LEU A 121 -18.37 0.44 6.74
CA LEU A 121 -18.35 1.63 7.59
C LEU A 121 -16.93 2.15 7.80
N VAL A 122 -15.97 1.26 8.11
CA VAL A 122 -14.55 1.63 8.24
C VAL A 122 -14.03 2.23 6.95
N ARG A 123 -14.30 1.61 5.79
CA ARG A 123 -13.87 2.14 4.50
C ARG A 123 -14.47 3.51 4.20
N SER A 124 -15.77 3.65 4.43
CA SER A 124 -16.50 4.91 4.22
C SER A 124 -15.94 6.02 5.11
N ALA A 125 -15.63 5.72 6.38
CA ALA A 125 -14.99 6.68 7.28
C ALA A 125 -13.58 7.06 6.82
N LEU A 126 -12.77 6.09 6.37
CA LEU A 126 -11.43 6.32 5.82
C LEU A 126 -11.46 7.19 4.55
N GLU A 127 -12.49 7.06 3.70
CA GLU A 127 -12.67 7.88 2.50
C GLU A 127 -12.95 9.35 2.82
N LYS A 128 -13.46 9.68 4.01
CA LYS A 128 -13.65 11.06 4.47
C LYS A 128 -12.35 11.73 4.93
N LEU A 129 -11.28 10.97 5.13
CA LEU A 129 -9.97 11.53 5.49
C LEU A 129 -9.25 12.05 4.25
N GLN A 130 -8.36 13.03 4.47
CA GLN A 130 -7.40 13.41 3.43
C GLN A 130 -6.56 12.18 3.04
N PRO A 131 -6.21 12.00 1.75
CA PRO A 131 -5.46 10.82 1.28
C PRO A 131 -4.23 10.51 2.12
N ARG A 132 -3.46 11.54 2.48
CA ARG A 132 -2.27 11.43 3.33
C ARG A 132 -2.60 10.89 4.73
N ASP A 133 -3.62 11.43 5.38
CA ASP A 133 -4.00 11.05 6.75
C ASP A 133 -4.50 9.61 6.81
N ARG A 134 -5.28 9.18 5.81
CA ARG A 134 -5.76 7.79 5.64
C ARG A 134 -4.60 6.80 5.54
N ILE A 135 -3.59 7.10 4.72
CA ILE A 135 -2.44 6.21 4.53
C ILE A 135 -1.55 6.17 5.77
N ILE A 136 -1.25 7.32 6.38
CA ILE A 136 -0.47 7.37 7.62
C ILE A 136 -1.14 6.52 8.71
N LEU A 137 -2.47 6.63 8.83
CA LEU A 137 -3.25 5.82 9.76
C LEU A 137 -3.11 4.33 9.44
N LEU A 138 -3.33 3.92 8.19
CA LEU A 138 -3.25 2.53 7.76
C LEU A 138 -1.85 1.92 7.90
N MET A 139 -0.81 2.67 7.56
CA MET A 139 0.58 2.25 7.78
C MET A 139 0.85 2.04 9.27
N LYS A 140 0.37 2.94 10.14
CA LYS A 140 0.57 2.75 11.58
C LYS A 140 -0.14 1.50 12.11
N PHE A 141 -1.37 1.25 11.66
CA PHE A 141 -2.12 0.03 12.00
C PHE A 141 -1.47 -1.24 11.43
N SER A 142 -0.76 -1.12 10.32
CA SER A 142 -0.04 -2.22 9.68
C SER A 142 1.35 -2.49 10.29
N GLY A 143 1.70 -1.82 11.39
CA GLY A 143 2.91 -2.10 12.17
C GLY A 143 4.15 -1.29 11.81
N TYR A 144 4.04 -0.31 10.91
CA TYR A 144 5.19 0.46 10.42
C TYR A 144 5.70 1.43 11.49
N SER A 145 7.02 1.64 11.47
CA SER A 145 7.72 2.62 12.30
C SER A 145 7.41 4.05 11.85
N TYR A 146 7.70 5.03 12.71
CA TYR A 146 7.52 6.44 12.35
C TYR A 146 8.50 6.88 11.25
N ASP A 147 9.67 6.24 11.16
CA ASP A 147 10.65 6.49 10.11
C ASP A 147 10.12 6.06 8.74
N GLU A 148 9.60 4.84 8.64
CA GLU A 148 9.02 4.32 7.39
C GLU A 148 7.80 5.15 6.96
N ILE A 149 6.95 5.55 7.90
CA ILE A 149 5.79 6.42 7.62
C ILE A 149 6.24 7.79 7.12
N ALA A 150 7.25 8.40 7.74
CA ALA A 150 7.75 9.72 7.35
C ALA A 150 8.31 9.72 5.92
N VAL A 151 9.09 8.69 5.58
CA VAL A 151 9.66 8.50 4.25
C VAL A 151 8.55 8.28 3.22
N THR A 152 7.61 7.38 3.50
CA THR A 152 6.51 7.03 2.57
C THR A 152 5.56 8.21 2.34
N ALA A 153 5.21 8.94 3.40
CA ALA A 153 4.26 10.05 3.30
C ALA A 153 4.90 11.39 2.94
N GLU A 154 6.22 11.43 2.67
CA GLU A 154 6.99 12.64 2.35
C GLU A 154 6.81 13.77 3.38
N ILE A 155 6.89 13.43 4.67
CA ILE A 155 6.74 14.39 5.78
C ILE A 155 7.90 14.28 6.77
N GLY A 156 8.06 15.30 7.62
CA GLY A 156 8.99 15.23 8.74
C GLY A 156 8.57 14.18 9.76
N LYS A 157 9.53 13.39 10.28
CA LYS A 157 9.31 12.38 11.34
C LYS A 157 8.55 12.92 12.54
N ASN A 158 8.88 14.14 12.96
CA ASN A 158 8.24 14.81 14.10
C ASN A 158 6.76 15.15 13.84
N SER A 159 6.35 15.24 12.57
CA SER A 159 4.95 15.50 12.19
C SER A 159 4.08 14.25 12.21
N VAL A 160 4.67 13.05 12.13
CA VAL A 160 3.94 11.77 12.05
C VAL A 160 3.00 11.59 13.24
N GLY A 161 3.47 11.84 14.46
CA GLY A 161 2.66 11.68 15.68
C GLY A 161 1.45 12.63 15.71
N THR A 162 1.66 13.89 15.35
CA THR A 162 0.57 14.89 15.31
C THR A 162 -0.45 14.57 14.23
N ILE A 163 -0.01 14.17 13.04
CA ILE A 163 -0.90 13.79 11.93
C ILE A 163 -1.68 12.53 12.31
N LEU A 164 -1.03 11.51 12.89
CA LEU A 164 -1.70 10.30 13.36
C LEU A 164 -2.80 10.59 14.40
N SER A 165 -2.53 11.52 15.32
CA SER A 165 -3.52 11.91 16.32
C SER A 165 -4.75 12.55 15.66
N ARG A 166 -4.52 13.53 14.78
CA ARG A 166 -5.60 14.20 14.04
C ARG A 166 -6.36 13.25 13.12
N ALA A 167 -5.66 12.34 12.45
CA ALA A 167 -6.25 11.33 11.58
C ALA A 167 -7.15 10.36 12.37
N ARG A 168 -6.71 9.91 13.56
CA ARG A 168 -7.52 9.06 14.45
C ARG A 168 -8.79 9.77 14.92
N GLU A 169 -8.66 11.02 15.37
CA GLU A 169 -9.79 11.81 15.82
C GLU A 169 -10.80 12.03 14.69
N ARG A 170 -10.29 12.33 13.48
CA ARG A 170 -11.13 12.49 12.30
C ARG A 170 -11.84 11.19 11.95
N PHE A 171 -11.11 10.07 11.88
CA PHE A 171 -11.66 8.77 11.56
C PHE A 171 -12.77 8.38 12.54
N LYS A 172 -12.51 8.53 13.86
CA LYS A 172 -13.49 8.23 14.91
C LYS A 172 -14.78 9.02 14.69
N ARG A 173 -14.68 10.33 14.45
CA ARG A 173 -15.85 11.18 14.21
C ARG A 173 -16.66 10.75 12.99
N GLU A 174 -16.00 10.47 11.87
CA GLU A 174 -16.67 10.06 10.63
C GLU A 174 -17.30 8.67 10.79
N TYR A 175 -16.64 7.76 11.50
CA TYR A 175 -17.16 6.43 11.82
C TYR A 175 -18.40 6.51 12.73
N GLU A 176 -18.35 7.29 13.80
CA GLU A 176 -19.49 7.52 14.70
C GLU A 176 -20.68 8.19 14.00
N TYR A 177 -20.42 9.04 13.00
CA TYR A 177 -21.47 9.63 12.18
C TYR A 177 -22.17 8.58 11.30
N LEU A 178 -21.41 7.65 10.72
CA LEU A 178 -21.94 6.60 9.84
C LEU A 178 -22.67 5.47 10.60
N MET A 179 -22.43 5.31 11.90
CA MET A 179 -23.15 4.34 12.74
C MET A 179 -24.53 4.83 13.22
N LYS A 180 -24.88 6.10 13.00
CA LYS A 180 -26.17 6.68 13.38
C LYS A 180 -27.17 6.58 12.24
#